data_AF-A0A934E2T0-F1
#
_entry.id   AF-A0A934E2T0-F1
#
_cell.length_a   1.000
_cell.length_b   1.000
_cell.length_c   1.000
_cell.angle_alpha   90.00
_cell.angle_beta   90.00
_cell.angle_gamma   90.00
#
_symmetry.space_group_name_H-M   'P 1'
#
loop_
_entity.id
_entity.type
_entity.pdbx_description
1 polymer ?
#
loop_
_entity_poly.entity_id
_entity_poly.type
_entity_poly.pdbx_seq_one_letter_code
_entity_poly.pdbx_strand_id
1 'polypeptide(L)'
;MNKVNVEFINTCPCCDEYGQVIRKIAEKHDGVVDVTIYYAGKDFDYIKKYGMITKGTMIVNGKKKYENLTPDIIAKAIADAVNA
;
A
#
# COMPACT_ATOMS: atom_id res chain seq x y z
N MET A 1 -4.05 8.77 18.47
CA MET A 1 -4.68 8.15 17.27
C MET A 1 -3.57 7.45 16.52
N ASN A 2 -3.68 6.13 16.34
CA ASN A 2 -2.68 5.38 15.56
C ASN A 2 -2.92 5.68 14.09
N LYS A 3 -1.97 6.36 13.44
CA LYS A 3 -1.99 6.55 12.00
C LYS A 3 -1.84 5.19 11.33
N VAL A 4 -2.66 4.91 10.33
CA VAL A 4 -2.60 3.71 9.50
C VAL A 4 -1.52 3.90 8.47
N ASN A 5 -0.50 3.04 8.47
CA ASN A 5 0.55 3.08 7.45
C ASN A 5 0.21 2.10 6.32
N VAL A 6 0.08 2.60 5.09
CA VAL A 6 -0.15 1.80 3.89
C VAL A 6 1.08 1.89 3.01
N GLU A 7 1.79 0.78 2.89
CA GLU A 7 2.97 0.65 2.05
C GLU A 7 2.58 -0.12 0.77
N PHE A 8 2.82 0.45 -0.41
CA PHE A 8 2.58 -0.23 -1.68
C PHE A 8 3.90 -0.44 -2.42
N ILE A 9 4.20 -1.69 -2.74
CA ILE A 9 5.39 -2.07 -3.49
C ILE A 9 4.96 -2.33 -4.92
N ASN A 10 5.35 -1.42 -5.80
CA ASN A 10 5.10 -1.50 -7.22
C ASN A 10 6.24 -2.25 -7.92
N THR A 11 5.93 -3.41 -8.52
CA THR A 11 6.91 -4.23 -9.23
C THR A 11 6.74 -4.22 -10.76
N CYS A 12 5.70 -3.56 -11.28
CA CYS A 12 5.40 -3.54 -12.71
C CYS A 12 4.91 -2.14 -13.12
N PRO A 13 5.40 -1.55 -14.21
CA PRO A 13 4.91 -0.25 -14.69
C PRO A 13 3.40 -0.20 -14.98
N CYS A 14 2.71 -1.34 -15.13
CA CYS A 14 1.24 -1.36 -15.26
C CYS A 14 0.50 -1.08 -13.95
N CYS A 15 1.18 -1.20 -12.80
CA CYS A 15 0.58 -1.08 -11.48
C CYS A 15 0.59 0.36 -10.92
N ASP A 16 1.06 1.34 -11.69
CA ASP A 16 1.07 2.76 -11.30
C ASP A 16 -0.34 3.28 -10.97
N GLU A 17 -1.35 2.77 -11.66
CA GLU A 17 -2.75 3.13 -11.41
C GLU A 17 -3.18 2.79 -9.97
N TYR A 18 -2.74 1.66 -9.42
CA TYR A 18 -3.06 1.28 -8.04
C TYR A 18 -2.44 2.25 -7.03
N GLY A 19 -1.21 2.70 -7.28
CA GLY A 19 -0.55 3.71 -6.43
C GLY A 19 -1.33 5.02 -6.37
N GLN A 20 -1.87 5.46 -7.51
CA GLN A 20 -2.72 6.66 -7.59
C GLN A 20 -4.05 6.46 -6.87
N VAL A 21 -4.68 5.29 -7.01
CA VAL A 21 -5.93 4.94 -6.31
C VAL A 21 -5.73 4.93 -4.80
N ILE A 22 -4.64 4.34 -4.30
CA ILE A 22 -4.30 4.30 -2.87
C ILE A 22 -4.15 5.73 -2.33
N ARG A 23 -3.40 6.59 -3.02
CA ARG A 23 -3.24 8.01 -2.63
C ARG A 23 -4.59 8.73 -2.56
N LYS A 24 -5.40 8.64 -3.62
CA LYS A 24 -6.73 9.28 -3.65
C LYS A 24 -7.65 8.81 -2.53
N ILE A 25 -7.61 7.53 -2.17
CA ILE A 25 -8.42 7.00 -1.08
C ILE A 25 -7.88 7.50 0.26
N ALA A 26 -6.56 7.47 0.47
CA ALA A 26 -5.95 7.96 1.70
C ALA A 26 -6.16 9.46 1.92
N GLU A 27 -6.14 10.28 0.86
CA GLU A 27 -6.48 11.71 0.93
C GLU A 27 -7.90 11.95 1.46
N LYS A 28 -8.85 11.04 1.20
CA LYS A 28 -10.19 11.14 1.79
C LYS A 28 -10.22 10.88 3.31
N HIS A 29 -9.17 10.26 3.85
CA HIS A 29 -9.01 9.95 5.26
C HIS A 29 -7.97 10.87 5.91
N ASP A 30 -8.12 12.17 5.64
CA ASP A 30 -7.19 13.25 5.95
C ASP A 30 -6.60 13.14 7.38
N GLY A 31 -5.28 12.96 7.45
CA GLY A 31 -4.50 12.90 8.70
C GLY A 31 -4.46 11.54 9.42
N VAL A 32 -5.22 10.52 8.96
CA VAL A 32 -5.29 9.21 9.61
C VAL A 32 -4.51 8.13 8.84
N VAL A 33 -4.37 8.27 7.52
CA VAL A 33 -3.69 7.29 6.66
C VAL A 33 -2.41 7.89 6.08
N ASP A 34 -1.28 7.22 6.28
CA ASP A 34 0.01 7.53 5.66
C ASP A 34 0.28 6.53 4.53
N VAL A 35 0.64 7.03 3.35
CA VAL A 35 0.85 6.20 2.15
C VAL A 35 2.28 6.33 1.68
N THR A 36 2.98 5.19 1.68
CA THR A 36 4.31 5.07 1.09
C THR A 36 4.26 4.17 -0.13
N ILE A 37 4.77 4.65 -1.27
CA ILE A 37 4.86 3.85 -2.49
C ILE A 37 6.34 3.59 -2.76
N TYR A 38 6.71 2.31 -2.84
CA TYR A 38 8.02 1.85 -3.23
C TYR A 38 7.99 1.32 -4.66
N TYR A 39 9.04 1.57 -5.42
CA TYR A 39 9.21 1.07 -6.77
C TYR A 39 10.34 0.05 -6.80
N ALA A 40 10.02 -1.18 -7.20
CA ALA A 40 11.02 -2.23 -7.36
C ALA A 40 12.10 -1.81 -8.37
N GLY A 41 13.37 -1.95 -7.97
CA GLY A 41 14.52 -1.53 -8.76
C GLY A 41 14.93 -0.06 -8.57
N LYS A 42 14.12 0.76 -7.89
CA LYS A 42 14.52 2.09 -7.39
C LYS A 42 14.67 2.10 -5.88
N ASP A 43 13.67 1.58 -5.19
CA ASP A 43 13.62 1.49 -3.74
C ASP A 43 13.96 0.07 -3.31
N PHE A 44 14.84 -0.08 -2.33
CA PHE A 44 15.27 -1.39 -1.80
C PHE A 44 14.95 -1.56 -0.31
N ASP A 45 14.42 -0.52 0.34
CA ASP A 45 14.12 -0.53 1.78
C ASP A 45 13.05 -1.56 2.15
N TYR A 46 12.07 -1.75 1.27
CA TYR A 46 11.03 -2.76 1.48
C TYR A 46 11.59 -4.19 1.46
N ILE A 47 12.72 -4.46 0.77
CA ILE A 47 13.31 -5.80 0.67
C ILE A 47 13.85 -6.24 2.03
N LYS A 48 14.46 -5.33 2.78
CA LYS A 48 14.96 -5.60 4.14
C LYS A 48 13.82 -5.93 5.12
N LYS A 49 12.66 -5.30 4.94
CA LYS A 49 11.47 -5.51 5.77
C LYS A 49 10.69 -6.77 5.40
N TYR A 50 10.51 -7.01 4.10
CA TYR A 50 9.48 -7.92 3.59
C TYR A 50 10.00 -9.01 2.66
N GLY A 51 11.28 -9.01 2.32
CA GLY A 51 11.91 -9.92 1.38
C GLY A 51 11.74 -9.51 -0.08
N MET A 52 12.17 -10.37 -1.00
CA MET A 52 11.97 -10.16 -2.43
C MET A 52 10.48 -10.24 -2.77
N ILE A 53 9.94 -9.15 -3.28
CA ILE A 53 8.57 -9.05 -3.78
C ILE A 53 8.65 -9.01 -5.30
N THR A 54 7.97 -9.95 -5.95
CA THR A 54 7.98 -10.12 -7.41
C THR A 54 6.72 -9.60 -8.10
N LYS A 55 5.65 -9.35 -7.34
CA LYS A 55 4.35 -8.83 -7.81
C LYS A 55 3.89 -7.64 -6.96
N GLY A 56 3.08 -6.76 -7.54
CA GLY A 56 2.52 -5.60 -6.86
C GLY A 56 1.86 -5.99 -5.54
N THR A 57 2.40 -5.52 -4.42
CA THR A 57 1.97 -5.95 -3.08
C THR A 57 1.71 -4.74 -2.21
N MET A 58 0.53 -4.66 -1.61
CA MET A 58 0.17 -3.65 -0.62
C MET A 58 0.29 -4.24 0.78
N ILE A 59 0.77 -3.45 1.71
CA ILE A 59 1.06 -3.82 3.08
C ILE A 59 0.43 -2.77 3.98
N VAL A 60 -0.42 -3.21 4.90
CA VAL A 60 -1.10 -2.32 5.84
C VAL A 60 -0.58 -2.56 7.25
N ASN A 61 -0.14 -1.48 7.90
CA ASN A 61 0.50 -1.42 9.22
C ASN A 61 1.69 -2.39 9.38
N GLY A 62 2.37 -2.74 8.29
CA GLY A 62 3.44 -3.73 8.27
C GLY A 62 3.02 -5.15 8.67
N LYS A 63 1.71 -5.41 8.79
CA LYS A 63 1.16 -6.68 9.29
C LYS A 63 0.35 -7.42 8.23
N LYS A 64 -0.57 -6.71 7.56
CA LYS A 64 -1.46 -7.32 6.54
C LYS A 64 -0.86 -7.13 5.15
N LYS A 65 -0.53 -8.23 4.47
CA LYS A 65 -0.06 -8.25 3.08
C LYS A 65 -1.22 -8.58 2.13
N TYR A 66 -1.34 -7.82 1.05
CA TYR A 66 -2.31 -7.99 -0.02
C TYR A 66 -1.57 -8.04 -1.35
N GLU A 67 -1.61 -9.19 -2.01
CA GLU A 67 -0.92 -9.40 -3.28
C GLU A 67 -1.86 -9.32 -4.49
N ASN A 68 -3.17 -9.46 -4.26
CA ASN A 68 -4.20 -9.21 -5.26
C ASN A 68 -4.76 -7.82 -5.04
N LEU A 69 -4.37 -6.89 -5.91
CA LEU A 69 -4.77 -5.50 -5.82
C LEU A 69 -5.84 -5.20 -6.84
N THR A 70 -7.03 -4.91 -6.34
CA THR A 70 -8.12 -4.32 -7.11
C THR A 70 -8.58 -3.07 -6.38
N PRO A 71 -9.21 -2.10 -7.08
CA PRO A 71 -9.76 -0.91 -6.44
C PRO A 71 -10.63 -1.23 -5.21
N ASP A 72 -11.48 -2.27 -5.31
CA ASP A 72 -12.31 -2.75 -4.20
C ASP A 72 -11.50 -3.28 -3.01
N ILE A 73 -10.49 -4.13 -3.25
CA ILE A 73 -9.65 -4.67 -2.17
C ILE A 73 -8.86 -3.55 -1.49
N ILE A 74 -8.34 -2.60 -2.26
CA ILE A 74 -7.61 -1.44 -1.74
C ILE A 74 -8.53 -0.60 -0.84
N ALA A 75 -9.70 -0.23 -1.33
CA ALA A 75 -10.67 0.56 -0.56
C ALA A 75 -11.08 -0.15 0.73
N LYS A 76 -11.37 -1.46 0.65
CA LYS A 76 -11.74 -2.27 1.80
C LYS A 76 -10.60 -2.38 2.81
N ALA A 77 -9.37 -2.63 2.37
CA ALA A 77 -8.22 -2.77 3.27
C ALA A 77 -7.91 -1.48 4.02
N ILE A 78 -8.01 -0.32 3.36
CA ILE A 78 -7.81 0.98 4.00
C ILE A 78 -8.95 1.24 5.00
N ALA A 79 -10.21 1.03 4.60
CA ALA A 79 -11.36 1.20 5.49
C ALA A 79 -11.29 0.28 6.72
N ASP A 80 -10.95 -1.00 6.52
CA ASP A 80 -10.77 -1.97 7.60
C ASP A 80 -9.67 -1.52 8.56
N ALA A 81 -8.58 -0.95 8.04
CA ALA A 81 -7.47 -0.52 8.88
C ALA A 81 -7.73 0.79 9.63
N VAL A 82 -8.56 1.68 9.09
CA VAL A 82 -9.03 2.90 9.77
C VAL A 82 -10.03 2.57 10.87
N ASN A 83 -10.83 1.51 10.71
CA ASN A 83 -11.85 1.08 11.68
C ASN A 83 -11.37 -0.01 12.67
N ALA A 84 -10.14 -0.53 12.53
CA ALA A 84 -9.56 -1.57 13.39
C ALA A 84 -8.85 -0.99 14.61
#